data_AF-A0A4U7EHM8-F1
#
_entry.id   AF-A0A4U7EHM8-F1
#
_cell.length_a   1.000
_cell.length_b   1.000
_cell.length_c   1.000
_cell.angle_alpha   90.00
_cell.angle_beta   90.00
_cell.angle_gamma   90.00
#
_symmetry.space_group_name_H-M   'P 1'
#
loop_
_entity.id
_entity.type
_entity.pdbx_description
1 polymer ?
#
loop_
_entity_poly.entity_id
_entity_poly.type
_entity_poly.pdbx_seq_one_letter_code
_entity_poly.pdbx_strand_id
1 'polypeptide(L)'
;MGDDYKQAATYPSEEQYDRWEGQCEELGMRSMSEFMEAMVEAGLKKFDTSNVEPDETNRELRQQRNELKAELDRARERIGDLEEAVYNSERREVKEYVAENPGATYDEIIQHLVETVPARVTTHLDEMEGDDLRVEDEQYYLREEIAQDFGEV
;
A
#
# COMPACT_ATOMS: atom_id res chain seq x y z
N MET A 1 -11.94 -24.29 56.79
CA MET A 1 -11.13 -23.67 55.73
C MET A 1 -11.00 -24.72 54.64
N GLY A 2 -11.57 -24.64 53.45
CA GLY A 2 -12.26 -23.60 52.71
C GLY A 2 -12.07 -24.01 51.25
N ASP A 3 -13.11 -24.56 50.62
CA ASP A 3 -13.12 -24.97 49.21
C ASP A 3 -13.19 -23.74 48.30
N ASP A 4 -12.08 -23.00 48.17
CA ASP A 4 -11.98 -21.82 47.28
C ASP A 4 -11.19 -22.09 46.00
N TYR A 5 -11.04 -23.36 45.61
CA TYR A 5 -10.35 -23.74 44.37
C TYR A 5 -11.22 -24.68 43.55
N LYS A 6 -11.40 -24.35 42.27
CA LYS A 6 -12.01 -25.25 41.29
C LYS A 6 -10.92 -25.82 40.41
N GLN A 7 -10.90 -27.13 40.28
CA GLN A 7 -9.95 -27.79 39.38
C GLN A 7 -10.29 -27.45 37.93
N ALA A 8 -9.33 -26.85 37.23
CA ALA A 8 -9.34 -26.69 35.79
C ALA A 8 -8.18 -27.50 35.22
N ALA A 9 -8.47 -28.40 34.28
CA ALA A 9 -7.46 -29.21 33.60
C ALA A 9 -7.34 -28.76 32.15
N THR A 10 -6.11 -28.70 31.65
CA THR A 10 -5.78 -28.46 30.25
C THR A 10 -4.74 -29.49 29.80
N TYR A 11 -4.55 -29.62 28.49
CA TYR A 11 -3.67 -30.62 27.89
C TYR A 11 -2.64 -29.90 26.99
N PRO A 12 -1.58 -29.32 27.57
CA PRO A 12 -0.48 -28.75 26.79
C PRO A 12 0.30 -29.86 26.09
N SER A 13 1.01 -29.52 25.02
CA SER A 13 2.01 -30.44 24.46
C SER A 13 3.19 -30.59 25.42
N GLU A 14 3.97 -31.67 25.26
CA GLU A 14 5.18 -31.92 26.06
C GLU A 14 6.17 -30.75 25.94
N GLU A 15 6.43 -30.27 24.71
CA GLU A 15 7.31 -29.11 24.47
C GLU A 15 6.85 -27.83 25.18
N GLN A 16 5.53 -27.60 25.27
CA GLN A 16 4.96 -26.46 25.97
C GLN A 16 5.19 -26.58 27.48
N TYR A 17 4.98 -27.79 28.02
CA TYR A 17 5.15 -28.05 29.44
C TYR A 17 6.62 -27.94 29.87
N ASP A 18 7.55 -28.51 29.11
CA ASP A 18 8.99 -28.43 29.38
C ASP A 18 9.48 -26.98 29.39
N ARG A 19 9.01 -26.17 28.44
CA ARG A 19 9.32 -24.74 28.39
C ARG A 19 8.79 -24.01 29.63
N TRP A 20 7.58 -24.33 30.06
CA TRP A 20 6.98 -23.74 31.25
C TRP A 20 7.70 -24.16 32.53
N GLU A 21 8.21 -25.39 32.58
CA GLU A 21 8.96 -25.89 33.72
C GLU A 21 10.27 -25.10 33.89
N GLY A 22 11.02 -24.91 32.81
CA GLY A 22 12.23 -24.08 32.84
C GLY A 22 11.95 -22.63 33.28
N GLN A 23 10.85 -22.04 32.84
CA GLN A 23 10.45 -20.69 33.23
C GLN A 23 9.96 -20.60 34.69
N CYS A 24 9.27 -21.64 35.17
CA CYS A 24 8.82 -21.74 36.56
C CYS A 24 10.01 -21.79 37.52
N GLU A 25 11.05 -22.54 37.16
CA GLU A 25 12.31 -22.62 37.92
C GLU A 25 13.08 -21.30 37.89
N GLU A 26 13.20 -20.68 36.71
CA GLU A 26 13.89 -19.39 36.53
C GLU A 26 13.25 -18.29 37.38
N LEU A 27 11.93 -18.28 37.49
CA LEU A 27 11.17 -17.31 38.28
C LEU A 27 11.05 -17.69 39.77
N GLY A 28 11.58 -18.84 40.18
CA GLY A 28 11.57 -19.30 41.58
C GLY A 28 10.16 -19.55 42.14
N MET A 29 9.21 -19.93 41.29
CA MET A 29 7.83 -20.18 41.72
C MET A 29 7.69 -21.55 42.40
N ARG A 30 6.70 -21.70 43.29
CA ARG A 30 6.61 -22.89 44.16
C ARG A 30 5.98 -24.09 43.46
N SER A 31 5.27 -23.88 42.36
CA SER A 31 4.65 -24.96 41.59
C SER A 31 4.27 -24.51 40.18
N MET A 32 4.13 -25.49 39.29
CA MET A 32 3.59 -25.30 37.95
C MET A 32 2.19 -24.67 37.97
N SER A 33 1.34 -25.03 38.95
CA SER A 33 0.00 -24.45 39.08
C SER A 33 0.03 -22.95 39.38
N GLU A 34 0.93 -22.52 40.28
CA GLU A 34 1.14 -21.10 40.60
C GLU A 34 1.69 -20.33 39.39
N PHE A 35 2.58 -20.96 38.62
CA PHE A 35 3.09 -20.39 37.38
C PHE A 35 2.00 -20.25 36.30
N MET A 36 1.17 -21.28 36.11
CA MET A 36 0.04 -21.23 35.17
C MET A 36 -0.99 -20.18 35.58
N GLU A 37 -1.31 -20.06 36.87
CA GLU A 37 -2.20 -19.04 37.40
C GLU A 37 -1.66 -17.64 37.12
N ALA A 38 -0.40 -17.37 37.47
CA ALA A 38 0.25 -16.08 37.23
C ALA A 38 0.35 -15.73 35.73
N MET A 39 0.66 -16.72 34.89
CA MET A 39 0.73 -16.54 33.44
C MET A 39 -0.65 -16.23 32.85
N VAL A 40 -1.70 -16.94 33.28
CA VAL A 40 -3.08 -16.72 32.83
C VAL A 40 -3.56 -15.34 33.29
N GLU A 41 -3.29 -14.95 34.54
CA GLU A 41 -3.61 -13.61 35.03
C GLU A 41 -2.86 -12.50 34.27
N ALA A 42 -1.57 -12.70 33.99
CA ALA A 42 -0.78 -11.75 33.22
C ALA A 42 -1.27 -11.64 31.77
N GLY A 43 -1.63 -12.76 31.15
CA GLY A 43 -2.29 -12.80 29.86
C GLY A 43 -3.61 -12.03 29.88
N LEU A 44 -4.47 -12.31 30.86
CA LEU A 44 -5.74 -11.59 31.04
C LEU A 44 -5.50 -10.08 31.24
N LYS A 45 -4.50 -9.65 32.00
CA LYS A 45 -4.14 -8.21 32.14
C LYS A 45 -3.67 -7.58 30.83
N LYS A 46 -3.05 -8.33 29.92
CA LYS A 46 -2.73 -7.85 28.55
C LYS A 46 -3.97 -7.75 27.66
N PHE A 47 -4.98 -8.57 27.92
CA PHE A 47 -6.29 -8.51 27.26
C PHE A 47 -7.28 -7.55 27.95
N ASP A 48 -7.01 -7.16 29.20
CA ASP A 48 -7.72 -6.13 29.96
C ASP A 48 -7.33 -4.73 29.44
N THR A 49 -7.57 -4.54 28.14
CA THR A 49 -7.51 -3.28 27.41
C THR A 49 -8.76 -2.43 27.68
N SER A 50 -9.54 -2.78 28.70
CA SER A 50 -10.73 -2.06 29.13
C SER A 50 -10.45 -0.61 29.58
N ASN A 51 -9.19 -0.30 29.93
CA ASN A 51 -8.73 1.04 30.33
C ASN A 51 -7.90 1.78 29.26
N VAL A 52 -7.78 1.22 28.05
CA VAL A 52 -7.23 1.94 26.90
C VAL A 52 -8.42 2.23 26.01
N GLU A 53 -8.97 3.45 26.08
CA GLU A 53 -9.90 3.92 25.06
C GLU A 53 -9.12 4.06 23.75
N PRO A 54 -9.37 3.22 22.74
CA PRO A 54 -8.77 3.44 21.44
C PRO A 54 -9.40 4.70 20.84
N ASP A 55 -8.57 5.62 20.36
CA ASP A 55 -9.02 6.86 19.72
C ASP A 55 -9.94 6.60 18.52
N GLU A 56 -9.77 5.43 17.89
CA GLU A 56 -10.56 4.98 16.76
C GLU A 56 -11.01 3.54 16.97
N THR A 57 -12.28 3.28 16.68
CA THR A 57 -12.84 1.94 16.71
C THR A 57 -12.23 1.08 15.60
N ASN A 58 -12.19 -0.24 15.83
CA ASN A 58 -11.84 -1.21 14.78
C ASN A 58 -12.69 -1.07 13.50
N ARG A 59 -13.89 -0.49 13.62
CA ARG A 59 -14.77 -0.20 12.48
C ARG A 59 -14.26 1.00 11.68
N GLU A 60 -13.86 2.08 12.35
CA GLU A 60 -13.28 3.28 11.72
C GLU A 60 -11.96 2.95 11.03
N LEU A 61 -11.07 2.20 11.68
CA LEU A 61 -9.82 1.74 11.07
C LEU A 61 -10.05 0.88 9.82
N ARG A 62 -11.06 0.00 9.83
CA ARG A 62 -11.42 -0.79 8.65
C ARG A 62 -11.98 0.07 7.52
N GLN A 63 -12.74 1.10 7.87
CA GLN A 63 -13.30 2.03 6.91
C GLN A 63 -12.18 2.85 6.25
N GLN A 64 -11.30 3.46 7.04
CA GLN A 64 -10.14 4.19 6.53
C GLN A 64 -9.25 3.31 5.64
N ARG A 65 -8.98 2.07 6.08
CA ARG A 65 -8.21 1.12 5.27
C ARG A 65 -8.90 0.84 3.93
N ASN A 66 -10.21 0.68 3.91
CA ASN A 66 -10.95 0.44 2.68
C ASN A 66 -10.93 1.68 1.75
N GLU A 67 -11.06 2.87 2.30
CA GLU A 67 -10.99 4.14 1.56
C GLU A 67 -9.60 4.31 0.93
N LEU A 68 -8.53 4.16 1.72
CA LEU A 68 -7.15 4.20 1.24
C LEU A 68 -6.88 3.14 0.16
N LYS A 69 -7.42 1.93 0.33
CA LYS A 69 -7.28 0.89 -0.68
C LYS A 69 -7.99 1.28 -2.00
N ALA A 70 -9.19 1.83 -1.91
CA ALA A 70 -9.95 2.25 -3.08
C ALA A 70 -9.28 3.44 -3.81
N GLU A 71 -8.65 4.35 -3.07
CA GLU A 71 -7.83 5.42 -3.64
C GLU A 71 -6.58 4.88 -4.33
N LEU A 72 -5.84 3.97 -3.67
CA LEU A 72 -4.67 3.33 -4.25
C LEU A 72 -4.99 2.54 -5.53
N ASP A 73 -6.10 1.79 -5.52
CA ASP A 73 -6.53 1.01 -6.67
C ASP A 73 -6.88 1.95 -7.86
N ARG A 74 -7.57 3.06 -7.61
CA ARG A 74 -7.86 4.09 -8.63
C ARG A 74 -6.59 4.76 -9.18
N ALA A 75 -5.63 5.10 -8.31
CA ALA A 75 -4.37 5.69 -8.74
C ALA A 75 -3.57 4.74 -9.64
N ARG A 76 -3.55 3.43 -9.32
CA ARG A 76 -2.90 2.41 -10.15
C ARG A 76 -3.58 2.20 -11.49
N GLU A 77 -4.91 2.20 -11.52
CA GLU A 77 -5.68 2.14 -12.77
C GLU A 77 -5.35 3.34 -13.66
N ARG A 78 -5.35 4.55 -13.09
CA ARG A 78 -4.98 5.77 -13.81
C ARG A 78 -3.55 5.73 -14.35
N ILE A 79 -2.58 5.23 -13.58
CA ILE A 79 -1.21 5.02 -14.05
C ILE A 79 -1.21 4.06 -15.24
N GLY A 80 -1.96 2.95 -15.15
CA GLY A 80 -2.09 1.98 -16.24
C GLY A 80 -2.64 2.62 -17.52
N ASP A 81 -3.70 3.42 -17.41
CA ASP A 81 -4.29 4.11 -18.57
C ASP A 81 -3.32 5.13 -19.20
N LEU A 82 -2.57 5.86 -18.37
CA LEU A 82 -1.57 6.84 -18.83
C LEU A 82 -0.36 6.16 -19.47
N GLU A 83 0.15 5.08 -18.86
CA GLU A 83 1.21 4.26 -19.43
C GLU A 83 0.74 3.66 -20.76
N GLU A 84 -0.49 3.15 -20.83
CA GLU A 84 -1.05 2.58 -22.05
C GLU A 84 -1.20 3.62 -23.16
N ALA A 85 -1.64 4.84 -22.83
CA ALA A 85 -1.75 5.94 -23.78
C ALA A 85 -0.38 6.32 -24.39
N VAL A 86 0.64 6.51 -23.54
CA VAL A 86 2.00 6.89 -23.97
C VAL A 86 2.70 5.75 -24.71
N TYR A 87 2.67 4.53 -24.16
CA TYR A 87 3.33 3.39 -24.81
C TYR A 87 2.64 3.01 -26.12
N ASN A 88 1.31 3.09 -26.20
CA ASN A 88 0.64 2.80 -27.46
C ASN A 88 0.82 3.91 -28.49
N SER A 89 0.96 5.19 -28.13
CA SER A 89 1.23 6.24 -29.12
C SER A 89 2.60 6.06 -29.77
N GLU A 90 3.65 5.81 -28.98
CA GLU A 90 5.01 5.60 -29.53
C GLU A 90 5.13 4.28 -30.28
N ARG A 91 4.58 3.19 -29.72
CA ARG A 91 4.62 1.88 -30.36
C ARG A 91 3.78 1.85 -31.63
N ARG A 92 2.68 2.60 -31.67
CA ARG A 92 1.86 2.76 -32.88
C ARG A 92 2.64 3.50 -33.96
N GLU A 93 3.31 4.59 -33.62
CA GLU A 93 4.14 5.33 -34.56
C GLU A 93 5.22 4.44 -35.19
N VAL A 94 5.94 3.67 -34.36
CA VAL A 94 6.97 2.73 -34.86
C VAL A 94 6.36 1.70 -35.81
N LYS A 95 5.17 1.16 -35.48
CA LYS A 95 4.49 0.20 -36.34
C LYS A 95 4.04 0.82 -37.67
N GLU A 96 3.47 2.02 -37.64
CA GLU A 96 3.04 2.74 -38.85
C GLU A 96 4.24 3.06 -39.73
N TYR A 97 5.32 3.61 -39.15
CA TYR A 97 6.56 3.90 -39.89
C TYR A 97 7.19 2.66 -40.52
N VAL A 98 7.29 1.55 -39.79
CA VAL A 98 7.85 0.28 -40.31
C VAL A 98 6.94 -0.36 -41.36
N ALA A 99 5.62 -0.20 -41.24
CA ALA A 99 4.67 -0.69 -42.25
C ALA A 99 4.81 0.10 -43.56
N GLU A 100 5.04 1.40 -43.47
CA GLU A 100 5.26 2.28 -44.62
C GLU A 100 6.68 2.14 -45.20
N ASN A 101 7.65 1.76 -44.37
CA ASN A 101 9.06 1.59 -44.74
C ASN A 101 9.59 0.19 -44.34
N PRO A 102 9.17 -0.89 -45.01
CA PRO A 102 9.65 -2.24 -44.67
C PRO A 102 11.17 -2.36 -44.81
N GLY A 103 11.82 -2.86 -43.77
CA GLY A 103 13.28 -2.98 -43.71
C GLY A 103 14.00 -1.75 -43.17
N ALA A 104 13.26 -0.74 -42.67
CA ALA A 104 13.84 0.39 -41.95
C ALA A 104 14.78 -0.09 -40.83
N THR A 105 15.93 0.57 -40.76
CA THR A 105 16.95 0.34 -39.76
C THR A 105 16.57 0.99 -38.43
N TYR A 106 17.24 0.57 -37.36
CA TYR A 106 17.06 1.17 -36.03
C TYR A 106 17.27 2.69 -36.04
N ASP A 107 18.33 3.17 -36.70
CA ASP A 107 18.66 4.59 -36.76
C ASP A 107 17.61 5.40 -37.51
N GLU A 108 17.03 4.86 -38.60
CA GLU A 108 15.94 5.51 -39.34
C GLU A 108 14.65 5.60 -38.51
N ILE A 109 14.33 4.58 -37.71
CA ILE A 109 13.17 4.60 -36.80
C ILE A 109 13.38 5.65 -35.70
N ILE A 110 14.57 5.72 -35.10
CA ILE A 110 14.88 6.72 -34.07
C ILE A 110 14.82 8.13 -34.64
N GLN A 111 15.39 8.35 -35.83
CA GLN A 111 15.34 9.66 -36.48
C GLN A 111 13.89 10.11 -36.73
N HIS A 112 13.03 9.22 -37.26
CA HIS A 112 11.61 9.50 -37.46
C HIS A 112 10.89 9.86 -36.16
N LEU A 113 11.15 9.13 -35.07
CA LEU A 113 10.58 9.45 -33.76
C LEU A 113 11.04 10.83 -33.26
N VAL A 114 12.33 11.15 -33.35
CA VAL A 114 12.86 12.46 -32.92
C VAL A 114 12.24 13.61 -33.72
N GLU A 115 11.99 13.41 -35.01
CA GLU A 115 11.37 14.41 -35.89
C GLU A 115 9.87 14.60 -35.61
N THR A 116 9.17 13.54 -35.20
CA THR A 116 7.71 13.57 -34.97
C THR A 116 7.33 13.92 -33.52
N VAL A 117 8.21 13.65 -32.54
CA VAL A 117 7.99 13.95 -31.12
C VAL A 117 7.57 15.40 -30.86
N PRO A 118 8.24 16.44 -31.39
CA PRO A 118 7.87 17.83 -31.11
C PRO A 118 6.44 18.18 -31.52
N ALA A 119 6.00 17.72 -32.70
CA ALA A 119 4.65 17.96 -33.18
C ALA A 119 3.60 17.28 -32.28
N ARG A 120 3.85 16.05 -31.85
CA ARG A 120 2.94 15.31 -30.96
C ARG A 120 2.89 15.90 -29.55
N VAL A 121 4.04 16.32 -29.01
CA VAL A 121 4.12 17.01 -27.73
C VAL A 121 3.32 18.31 -27.78
N THR A 122 3.42 19.06 -28.88
CA THR A 122 2.60 20.27 -29.08
C THR A 122 1.12 19.94 -29.05
N THR A 123 0.67 18.93 -29.80
CA THR A 123 -0.73 18.49 -29.79
C THR A 123 -1.21 18.12 -28.38
N HIS A 124 -0.42 17.34 -27.63
CA HIS A 124 -0.81 16.97 -26.27
C HIS A 124 -0.80 18.15 -25.30
N LEU A 125 0.13 19.09 -25.43
CA LEU A 125 0.15 20.30 -24.62
C LEU A 125 -1.07 21.19 -24.93
N ASP A 126 -1.46 21.34 -26.20
CA ASP A 126 -2.66 22.07 -26.62
C ASP A 126 -3.94 21.41 -26.09
N GLU A 127 -4.01 20.06 -26.09
CA GLU A 127 -5.14 19.31 -25.53
C GLU A 127 -5.26 19.48 -24.01
N MET A 128 -4.13 19.60 -23.31
CA MET A 128 -4.11 19.80 -21.86
C MET A 128 -4.24 21.27 -21.45
N GLU A 129 -3.92 22.22 -22.34
CA GLU A 129 -4.02 23.64 -22.08
C GLU A 129 -5.48 24.06 -21.89
N GLY A 130 -5.77 24.65 -20.73
CA GLY A 130 -7.12 25.11 -20.41
C GLY A 130 -8.03 24.05 -19.78
N ASP A 131 -7.57 22.80 -19.67
CA ASP A 131 -8.20 21.74 -18.87
C ASP A 131 -7.34 21.41 -17.65
N ASP A 132 -6.16 20.81 -17.87
CA ASP A 132 -5.25 20.35 -16.81
C ASP A 132 -4.08 21.31 -16.57
N LEU A 133 -3.63 21.99 -17.63
CA LEU A 133 -2.49 22.90 -17.62
C LEU A 133 -2.93 24.37 -17.78
N ARG A 134 -2.16 25.27 -17.15
CA ARG A 134 -2.18 26.72 -17.40
C ARG A 134 -0.84 27.15 -17.99
N VAL A 135 -0.87 28.10 -18.92
CA VAL A 135 0.33 28.65 -19.55
C VAL A 135 0.53 30.09 -19.07
N GLU A 136 1.70 30.37 -18.51
CA GLU A 136 2.12 31.72 -18.10
C GLU A 136 3.55 31.96 -18.55
N ASP A 137 3.80 33.05 -19.27
CA ASP A 137 5.12 33.43 -19.78
C ASP A 137 5.86 32.27 -20.50
N GLU A 138 5.15 31.56 -21.39
CA GLU A 138 5.66 30.39 -22.15
C GLU A 138 6.04 29.18 -21.28
N GLN A 139 5.60 29.15 -20.02
CA GLN A 139 5.83 28.06 -19.08
C GLN A 139 4.51 27.38 -18.74
N TYR A 140 4.55 26.04 -18.65
CA TYR A 140 3.40 25.20 -18.35
C TYR A 140 3.36 24.87 -16.87
N TYR A 141 2.19 25.06 -16.25
CA TYR A 141 1.93 24.73 -14.86
C TYR A 141 0.67 23.88 -14.75
N LEU A 142 0.60 22.99 -13.76
CA LEU A 142 -0.65 22.36 -13.39
C LEU A 142 -1.63 23.42 -12.86
N ARG A 143 -2.91 23.22 -13.14
CA ARG A 143 -3.99 23.98 -12.50
C ARG A 143 -4.13 23.59 -11.03
N GLU A 144 -4.51 24.56 -10.20
CA GLU A 144 -4.60 24.39 -8.74
C GLU A 144 -5.54 23.24 -8.32
N GLU A 145 -6.61 23.00 -9.08
CA GLU A 145 -7.57 21.92 -8.84
C GLU A 145 -6.96 20.54 -9.09
N ILE A 146 -6.09 20.42 -10.10
CA ILE A 146 -5.37 19.18 -10.45
C ILE A 146 -4.15 18.98 -9.55
N ALA A 147 -3.44 20.07 -9.22
CA ALA A 147 -2.24 20.03 -8.39
C ALA A 147 -2.50 19.43 -6.99
N GLN A 148 -3.72 19.58 -6.46
CA GLN A 148 -4.15 18.99 -5.19
C GLN A 148 -4.12 17.45 -5.21
N ASP A 149 -4.36 16.82 -6.36
CA ASP A 149 -4.30 15.36 -6.52
C ASP A 149 -2.86 14.82 -6.57
N PHE A 150 -1.87 15.68 -6.85
CA PHE A 150 -0.45 15.33 -6.91
C PHE A 150 0.33 15.67 -5.63
N GLY A 151 -0.35 16.20 -4.61
CA GLY A 151 0.21 16.60 -3.32
C GLY A 151 1.02 17.89 -3.41
N GLU A 152 0.60 18.92 -2.68
CA GLU A 152 1.34 20.18 -2.58
C GLU A 152 2.76 19.98 -2.04
N VAL A 153 3.71 20.67 -2.67
CA VAL A 153 5.02 21.07 -2.12
C VAL A 153 4.84 22.20 -1.12
#